data_AF-A0A9Q3ZMU8-F1
#
_entry.id   AF-A0A9Q3ZMU8-F1
#
_cell.length_a   1.000
_cell.length_b   1.000
_cell.length_c   1.000
_cell.angle_alpha   90.00
_cell.angle_beta   90.00
_cell.angle_gamma   90.00
#
_symmetry.space_group_name_H-M   'P 1'
#
loop_
_entity.id
_entity.type
_entity.pdbx_description
1 polymer ?
#
loop_
_entity_poly.entity_id
_entity_poly.type
_entity_poly.pdbx_seq_one_letter_code
_entity_poly.pdbx_strand_id
1 'polypeptide(L)'
;MRATILAVSLILSSPVAFAATVSGTDGQNALGTVPCATGGQALSDCPAELRRKEDGTATLAVILPGGTVRNIYFEDGKPVSSSSPSPVSSETSGDTLRIFIAPGEVFELPAAAVASQ
;
A
#
# COMPACT_ATOMS: atom_id res chain seq x y z
N MET A 1 44.66 8.80 -51.97
CA MET A 1 43.51 9.39 -51.26
C MET A 1 43.24 8.49 -50.05
N ARG A 2 43.53 8.94 -48.82
CA ARG A 2 43.41 8.15 -47.58
C ARG A 2 42.00 8.35 -47.00
N ALA A 3 41.23 7.28 -46.85
CA ALA A 3 39.92 7.31 -46.22
C ALA A 3 40.07 6.97 -44.73
N THR A 4 39.84 7.95 -43.85
CA THR A 4 39.81 7.78 -42.40
C THR A 4 38.42 7.35 -41.95
N ILE A 5 38.34 6.19 -41.30
CA ILE A 5 37.12 5.66 -40.67
C ILE A 5 37.02 6.27 -39.27
N LEU A 6 35.98 7.08 -39.02
CA LEU A 6 35.62 7.53 -37.67
C LEU A 6 34.74 6.46 -37.01
N ALA A 7 35.28 5.75 -36.02
CA ALA A 7 34.48 4.89 -35.15
C ALA A 7 33.87 5.75 -34.03
N VAL A 8 32.55 5.97 -34.07
CA VAL A 8 31.79 6.65 -33.03
C VAL A 8 31.35 5.61 -32.01
N SER A 9 32.01 5.57 -30.85
CA SER A 9 31.64 4.71 -29.73
C SER A 9 30.50 5.36 -28.94
N LEU A 10 29.26 4.92 -29.18
CA LEU A 10 28.10 5.27 -28.36
C LEU A 10 28.17 4.50 -27.04
N ILE A 11 28.49 5.21 -25.96
CA ILE A 11 28.45 4.68 -24.60
C ILE A 11 26.97 4.61 -24.19
N LEU A 12 26.38 3.41 -24.22
CA LEU A 12 25.04 3.19 -23.67
C LEU A 12 25.09 3.29 -22.15
N SER A 13 24.65 4.43 -21.60
CA SER A 13 24.39 4.56 -20.17
C SER A 13 23.05 3.92 -19.85
N SER A 14 23.06 2.78 -19.13
CA SER A 14 21.82 2.18 -18.61
C SER A 14 21.16 3.12 -17.59
N PRO A 15 19.83 3.34 -17.64
CA PRO A 15 19.15 4.08 -16.59
C PRO A 15 19.19 3.26 -15.30
N VAL A 16 19.73 3.85 -14.23
CA VAL A 16 19.61 3.30 -12.88
C VAL A 16 18.17 3.52 -12.44
N ALA A 17 17.39 2.44 -12.30
CA ALA A 17 16.06 2.50 -11.72
C ALA A 17 16.19 2.74 -10.22
N PHE A 18 15.86 3.95 -9.75
CA PHE A 18 15.68 4.20 -8.33
C PHE A 18 14.32 3.62 -7.92
N ALA A 19 14.33 2.58 -7.08
CA ALA A 19 13.12 2.14 -6.41
C ALA A 19 12.64 3.28 -5.49
N ALA A 20 11.56 3.94 -5.87
CA ALA A 20 10.93 4.95 -5.02
C ALA A 20 10.33 4.22 -3.81
N THR A 21 10.99 4.31 -2.66
CA THR A 21 10.40 3.88 -1.40
C THR A 21 9.25 4.82 -1.09
N VAL A 22 8.02 4.29 -0.96
CA VAL A 22 6.90 5.11 -0.48
C VAL A 22 7.20 5.55 0.94
N SER A 23 7.16 6.86 1.20
CA SER A 23 7.48 7.42 2.50
C SER A 23 6.64 6.77 3.60
N GLY A 24 7.30 6.28 4.64
CA GLY A 24 6.66 5.57 5.75
C GLY A 24 6.35 4.09 5.50
N THR A 25 6.94 3.51 4.45
CA THR A 25 6.99 2.05 4.24
C THR A 25 8.42 1.52 4.33
N ASP A 26 8.59 0.25 4.71
CA ASP A 26 9.89 -0.43 4.73
C ASP A 26 10.40 -0.86 3.33
N GLY A 27 9.63 -0.57 2.27
CA GLY A 27 9.93 -0.89 0.87
C GLY A 27 9.70 -2.36 0.48
N GLN A 28 9.82 -3.32 1.40
CA GLN A 28 9.58 -4.75 1.11
C GLN A 28 8.10 -5.11 1.18
N ASN A 29 7.35 -4.45 2.06
CA ASN A 29 5.93 -4.68 2.31
C ASN A 29 5.05 -3.54 1.75
N ALA A 30 5.63 -2.65 0.94
CA ALA A 30 4.95 -1.49 0.40
C ALA A 30 3.80 -1.92 -0.52
N LEU A 31 2.56 -1.58 -0.15
CA LEU A 31 1.42 -1.64 -1.07
C LEU A 31 1.38 -0.44 -2.02
N GLY A 32 2.21 0.57 -1.76
CA GLY A 32 2.12 1.86 -2.42
C GLY A 32 1.12 2.74 -1.69
N THR A 33 -0.04 2.96 -2.30
CA THR A 33 -1.15 3.71 -1.70
C THR A 33 -2.44 2.89 -1.73
N VAL A 34 -3.33 3.19 -0.78
CA VAL A 34 -4.70 2.67 -0.74
C VAL A 34 -5.68 3.84 -0.65
N PRO A 35 -6.87 3.76 -1.27
CA PRO A 35 -7.91 4.74 -1.01
C PRO A 35 -8.28 4.73 0.47
N CYS A 36 -8.21 5.89 1.11
CA CYS A 36 -8.63 6.05 2.49
C CYS A 36 -9.27 7.42 2.77
N ALA A 37 -10.12 7.48 3.78
CA ALA A 37 -10.76 8.70 4.27
C ALA A 37 -10.83 8.71 5.79
N THR A 38 -10.87 9.92 6.36
CA THR A 38 -11.29 10.13 7.76
C THR A 38 -12.68 10.77 7.80
N GLY A 39 -13.36 10.71 8.94
CA GLY A 39 -14.78 11.02 9.08
C GLY A 39 -15.28 12.23 8.29
N GLY A 40 -16.18 11.97 7.32
CA GLY A 40 -16.83 12.99 6.49
C GLY A 40 -15.99 13.54 5.33
N GLN A 41 -14.75 13.05 5.15
CA GLN A 41 -13.90 13.42 4.02
C GLN A 41 -14.13 12.51 2.81
N ALA A 42 -13.79 13.01 1.63
CA ALA A 42 -13.69 12.19 0.43
C ALA A 42 -12.50 11.22 0.54
N LEU A 43 -12.56 10.11 -0.21
CA LEU A 43 -11.42 9.22 -0.37
C LEU A 43 -10.24 9.95 -1.01
N SER A 44 -9.04 9.59 -0.56
CA SER A 44 -7.75 10.06 -1.06
C SER A 44 -6.76 8.90 -1.09
N ASP A 45 -5.67 9.03 -1.85
CA ASP A 45 -4.62 8.02 -1.89
C ASP A 45 -3.70 8.15 -0.67
N CYS A 46 -3.74 7.16 0.22
CA CYS A 46 -3.02 7.15 1.47
C CYS A 46 -1.84 6.16 1.39
N PRO A 47 -0.61 6.55 1.74
CA PRO A 47 0.52 5.62 1.82
C PRO A 47 0.19 4.42 2.70
N ALA A 48 0.52 3.22 2.21
CA ALA A 48 0.22 1.99 2.92
C ALA A 48 1.27 0.89 2.77
N GLU A 49 1.38 0.11 3.83
CA GLU A 49 2.23 -1.07 3.93
C GLU A 49 1.40 -2.24 4.45
N LEU A 50 1.58 -3.42 3.86
CA LEU A 50 0.95 -4.64 4.33
C LEU A 50 2.00 -5.68 4.68
N ARG A 51 2.14 -5.92 5.98
CA ARG A 51 3.02 -6.96 6.51
C ARG A 51 2.23 -8.24 6.69
N ARG A 52 2.63 -9.30 6.01
CA ARG A 52 2.07 -10.64 6.21
C ARG A 52 2.97 -11.45 7.13
N LYS A 53 2.37 -12.37 7.87
CA LYS A 53 3.08 -13.39 8.63
C LYS A 53 2.67 -14.77 8.16
N GLU A 54 3.53 -15.75 8.43
CA GLU A 54 3.32 -17.15 8.08
C GLU A 54 2.17 -17.80 8.86
N ASP A 55 1.76 -17.21 9.99
CA ASP A 55 0.64 -17.67 10.83
C ASP A 55 -0.75 -17.26 10.31
N GLY A 56 -0.82 -16.69 9.10
CA GLY A 56 -2.07 -16.21 8.49
C GLY A 56 -2.51 -14.83 8.96
N THR A 57 -1.79 -14.20 9.89
CA THR A 57 -2.07 -12.82 10.31
C THR A 57 -1.42 -11.81 9.37
N ALA A 58 -2.04 -10.63 9.26
CA ALA A 58 -1.43 -9.50 8.57
C ALA A 58 -1.70 -8.17 9.28
N THR A 59 -0.87 -7.17 9.00
CA THR A 59 -1.06 -5.81 9.48
C THR A 59 -0.97 -4.85 8.31
N LEU A 60 -2.06 -4.14 8.04
CA LEU A 60 -2.09 -3.01 7.14
C LEU A 60 -1.80 -1.74 7.95
N ALA A 61 -0.70 -1.05 7.66
CA ALA A 61 -0.42 0.27 8.18
C ALA A 61 -0.75 1.31 7.12
N VAL A 62 -1.65 2.25 7.43
CA VAL A 62 -2.07 3.34 6.53
C VAL A 62 -1.75 4.68 7.16
N ILE A 63 -1.10 5.56 6.41
CA ILE A 63 -0.84 6.94 6.84
C ILE A 63 -2.03 7.79 6.42
N LEU A 64 -2.88 8.15 7.39
CA LEU A 64 -4.08 8.94 7.17
C LEU A 64 -3.75 10.39 6.77
N PRO A 65 -4.69 11.11 6.13
CA PRO A 65 -4.65 12.57 6.07
C PRO A 65 -4.40 13.16 7.46
N GLY A 66 -3.36 14.00 7.58
CA GLY A 66 -2.90 14.53 8.88
C GLY A 66 -1.76 13.74 9.53
N GLY A 67 -1.30 12.64 8.93
CA GLY A 67 -0.06 11.94 9.30
C GLY A 67 -0.19 10.89 10.40
N THR A 68 -1.39 10.68 10.93
CA THR A 68 -1.63 9.59 11.89
C THR A 68 -1.54 8.24 11.18
N VAL A 69 -0.81 7.29 11.79
CA VAL A 69 -0.74 5.92 11.27
C VAL A 69 -1.86 5.08 11.89
N ARG A 70 -2.68 4.47 11.03
CA ARG A 70 -3.67 3.46 11.42
C ARG A 70 -3.14 2.08 11.10
N ASN A 71 -2.96 1.25 12.14
CA ASN A 71 -2.73 -0.17 11.96
C ASN A 71 -4.09 -0.90 11.98
N ILE A 72 -4.35 -1.71 10.96
CA ILE A 72 -5.52 -2.59 10.84
C ILE A 72 -4.99 -4.01 10.87
N TYR A 73 -5.52 -4.82 11.78
CA TYR A 73 -5.04 -6.16 12.05
C TYR A 73 -5.97 -7.17 11.40
N PHE A 74 -5.39 -8.14 10.70
CA PHE A 74 -6.11 -9.17 9.96
C PHE A 74 -5.82 -10.55 10.52
N GLU A 75 -6.85 -11.39 10.51
CA GLU A 75 -6.78 -12.84 10.72
C GLU A 75 -7.54 -13.50 9.58
N ASP A 76 -6.92 -14.49 8.91
CA ASP A 76 -7.50 -15.21 7.77
C ASP A 76 -8.09 -14.29 6.69
N GLY A 77 -7.38 -13.18 6.42
CA GLY A 77 -7.76 -12.16 5.44
C GLY A 77 -8.93 -11.27 5.84
N LYS A 78 -9.44 -11.37 7.07
CA LYS A 78 -10.51 -10.52 7.61
C LYS A 78 -9.95 -9.49 8.58
N PRO A 79 -10.34 -8.20 8.48
CA PRO A 79 -9.94 -7.22 9.46
C PRO A 79 -10.70 -7.46 10.77
N VAL A 80 -9.96 -7.72 11.84
CA VAL A 80 -10.53 -8.08 13.16
C VAL A 80 -10.46 -6.96 14.18
N SER A 81 -9.47 -6.06 14.05
CA SER A 81 -9.30 -4.91 14.96
C SER A 81 -8.39 -3.84 14.34
N SER A 82 -8.17 -2.75 15.08
CA SER A 82 -7.26 -1.69 14.67
C SER A 82 -6.53 -1.08 15.85
N SER A 83 -5.57 -0.18 15.60
CA SER A 83 -4.91 0.61 16.66
C SER A 83 -5.81 1.69 17.28
N SER A 84 -7.04 1.88 16.79
CA SER A 84 -8.07 2.67 17.47
C SER A 84 -8.95 1.78 18.35
N PRO A 85 -9.49 2.31 19.47
CA PRO A 85 -10.49 1.62 20.27
C PRO A 85 -11.85 1.47 19.56
N SER A 86 -12.04 2.08 18.39
CA SER A 86 -13.30 2.03 17.66
C SER A 86 -13.60 0.66 17.03
N PRO A 87 -14.88 0.28 16.93
CA PRO A 87 -15.32 -0.91 16.20
C PRO A 87 -14.85 -0.91 14.73
N VAL A 88 -14.49 -2.10 14.25
CA VAL A 88 -14.11 -2.38 12.87
C VAL A 88 -15.20 -3.24 12.22
N SER A 89 -15.57 -2.90 10.99
CA SER A 89 -16.39 -3.76 10.12
C SER A 89 -15.83 -3.75 8.70
N SER A 90 -16.29 -4.67 7.86
CA SER A 90 -15.87 -4.71 6.46
C SER A 90 -16.94 -5.31 5.57
N GLU A 91 -16.85 -4.98 4.29
CA GLU A 91 -17.64 -5.57 3.21
C GLU A 91 -16.74 -5.83 2.00
N THR A 92 -17.10 -6.80 1.18
CA THR A 92 -16.40 -7.06 -0.09
C THR A 92 -17.36 -6.85 -1.24
N SER A 93 -16.96 -6.05 -2.21
CA SER A 93 -17.72 -5.76 -3.42
C SER A 93 -16.82 -5.96 -4.64
N GLY A 94 -17.13 -7.00 -5.42
CA GLY A 94 -16.22 -7.48 -6.48
C GLY A 94 -14.85 -7.84 -5.89
N ASP A 95 -13.79 -7.26 -6.46
CA ASP A 95 -12.42 -7.48 -6.02
C ASP A 95 -11.95 -6.51 -4.93
N THR A 96 -12.85 -5.65 -4.42
CA THR A 96 -12.52 -4.61 -3.44
C THR A 96 -13.00 -5.02 -2.06
N LEU A 97 -12.07 -5.08 -1.10
CA LEU A 97 -12.38 -5.11 0.32
C LEU A 97 -12.48 -3.66 0.81
N ARG A 98 -13.61 -3.30 1.40
CA ARG A 98 -13.81 -2.02 2.08
C ARG A 98 -13.89 -2.24 3.58
N ILE A 99 -13.10 -1.49 4.33
CA ILE A 99 -12.97 -1.57 5.78
C ILE A 99 -13.48 -0.26 6.37
N PHE A 100 -14.32 -0.37 7.39
CA PHE A 100 -14.85 0.77 8.13
C PHE A 100 -14.35 0.74 9.56
N ILE A 101 -13.92 1.89 10.06
CA ILE A 101 -13.64 2.10 11.48
C ILE A 101 -14.49 3.26 11.97
N ALA A 102 -15.34 3.00 12.96
CA ALA A 102 -16.23 4.02 13.48
C ALA A 102 -15.45 5.23 14.05
N PRO A 103 -15.95 6.46 13.94
CA PRO A 103 -17.25 6.83 13.38
C PRO A 103 -17.27 7.08 11.85
N GLY A 104 -16.16 6.88 11.12
CA GLY A 104 -16.20 7.18 9.68
C GLY A 104 -14.87 7.12 8.94
N GLU A 105 -13.87 6.39 9.45
CA GLU A 105 -12.70 6.07 8.63
C GLU A 105 -13.07 4.95 7.65
N VAL A 106 -12.59 5.07 6.42
CA VAL A 106 -12.81 4.10 5.35
C VAL A 106 -11.48 3.78 4.70
N PHE A 107 -11.25 2.50 4.38
CA PHE A 107 -10.07 2.01 3.68
C PHE A 107 -10.49 1.03 2.61
N GLU A 108 -9.88 1.10 1.43
CA GLU A 108 -10.13 0.18 0.34
C GLU A 108 -8.85 -0.48 -0.13
N LEU A 109 -8.90 -1.77 -0.40
CA LEU A 109 -7.77 -2.51 -0.96
C LEU A 109 -8.28 -3.69 -1.78
N PRO A 110 -7.47 -4.21 -2.72
CA PRO A 110 -7.81 -5.44 -3.40
C PRO A 110 -8.02 -6.56 -2.38
N ALA A 111 -9.13 -7.30 -2.44
CA ALA A 111 -9.40 -8.41 -1.53
C ALA A 111 -8.31 -9.49 -1.62
N ALA A 112 -7.77 -9.73 -2.82
CA ALA A 112 -6.62 -10.60 -3.04
C ALA A 112 -5.35 -10.14 -2.30
N ALA A 113 -5.24 -8.85 -1.99
CA ALA A 113 -4.15 -8.35 -1.17
C ALA A 113 -4.28 -8.76 0.29
N VAL A 114 -5.35 -9.40 0.77
CA VAL A 114 -5.39 -9.96 2.13
C VAL A 114 -5.86 -11.40 2.20
N ALA A 115 -6.20 -12.00 1.06
CA ALA A 115 -6.53 -13.42 0.99
C ALA A 115 -5.41 -14.28 1.62
N SER A 116 -5.82 -15.31 2.36
CA SER A 116 -4.91 -16.31 2.92
C SER A 116 -4.04 -16.91 1.80
N GLN A 117 -2.72 -16.86 2.00
CA GLN A 117 -1.74 -17.46 1.09
C GLN A 117 -1.35 -18.85 1.58
#